data_AF-A0A3C0XF01-F1
#
_entry.id   AF-A0A3C0XF01-F1
#
_cell.length_a   1.000
_cell.length_b   1.000
_cell.length_c   1.000
_cell.angle_alpha   90.00
_cell.angle_beta   90.00
_cell.angle_gamma   90.00
#
_symmetry.space_group_name_H-M   'P 1'
#
loop_
_entity.id
_entity.type
_entity.pdbx_description
1 polymer ?
#
loop_
_entity_poly.entity_id
_entity_poly.type
_entity_poly.pdbx_seq_one_letter_code
_entity_poly.pdbx_strand_id
1 'polypeptide(L)'
;MVIGVLLAAGIGGVIVFALLLIFRKDLVGVDLSARRLLRLYLYLASLAAVMVFAIGVATAFDWGMARAFGGEAVYGRPPTAQLCPTGVNCIDPDRLRLQYQHERDQREQQDLLRGVTLAVFGAAFWGGHRLARARMGDPSEATSTLRRAYNVLGTFVFGVGTVVLLPVGIYQVLYVTLLQPAPDVFVQGVGDSLSGGIVAAVLWPVYLLRAVRAVLASTPSSTAAVPRAAI
;
A
#
# COMPACT_ATOMS: atom_id res chain seq x y z
N MET A 1 -14.24 4.32 -3.81
CA MET A 1 -14.64 3.38 -2.75
C MET A 1 -14.47 1.91 -3.13
N VAL A 2 -15.01 1.41 -4.25
CA VAL A 2 -14.96 -0.03 -4.60
C VAL A 2 -13.53 -0.56 -4.75
N ILE A 3 -12.62 0.18 -5.39
CA ILE A 3 -11.21 -0.21 -5.54
C ILE A 3 -10.48 -0.23 -4.18
N GLY A 4 -10.75 0.73 -3.31
CA GLY A 4 -10.19 0.76 -1.94
C GLY A 4 -10.70 -0.38 -1.06
N VAL A 5 -11.98 -0.76 -1.21
CA VAL A 5 -12.57 -1.92 -0.53
C VAL A 5 -12.02 -3.23 -1.09
N LEU A 6 -11.81 -3.33 -2.41
CA LEU A 6 -11.23 -4.51 -3.05
C LEU A 6 -9.73 -4.66 -2.73
N LEU A 7 -9.00 -3.57 -2.57
CA LEU A 7 -7.61 -3.59 -2.09
C LEU A 7 -7.54 -3.98 -0.62
N ALA A 8 -8.39 -3.42 0.24
CA ALA A 8 -8.46 -3.80 1.66
C ALA A 8 -8.90 -5.26 1.84
N ALA A 9 -9.89 -5.72 1.09
CA ALA A 9 -10.37 -7.10 1.09
C ALA A 9 -9.36 -8.07 0.44
N GLY A 10 -8.66 -7.63 -0.60
CA GLY A 10 -7.59 -8.39 -1.24
C GLY A 10 -6.38 -8.56 -0.32
N ILE A 11 -5.94 -7.48 0.32
CA ILE A 11 -4.87 -7.51 1.33
C ILE A 11 -5.30 -8.36 2.53
N GLY A 12 -6.53 -8.21 3.01
CA GLY A 12 -7.11 -9.04 4.07
C GLY A 12 -7.15 -10.52 3.70
N GLY A 13 -7.61 -10.84 2.49
CA GLY A 13 -7.65 -12.20 1.94
C GLY A 13 -6.28 -12.82 1.79
N VAL A 14 -5.27 -12.03 1.39
CA VAL A 14 -3.87 -12.47 1.28
C VAL A 14 -3.25 -12.68 2.65
N ILE A 15 -3.54 -11.82 3.64
CA ILE A 15 -3.11 -12.00 5.03
C ILE A 15 -3.73 -13.29 5.58
N VAL A 16 -5.04 -13.49 5.41
CA VAL A 16 -5.74 -14.71 5.83
C VAL A 16 -5.18 -15.94 5.12
N PHE A 17 -4.94 -15.88 3.81
CA PHE A 17 -4.39 -16.98 3.04
C PHE A 17 -2.94 -17.32 3.44
N ALA A 18 -2.10 -16.30 3.67
CA ALA A 18 -0.74 -16.49 4.16
C ALA A 18 -0.71 -17.09 5.57
N LEU A 19 -1.61 -16.64 6.45
CA LEU A 19 -1.80 -17.25 7.77
C LEU A 19 -2.26 -18.70 7.62
N LEU A 20 -3.27 -18.99 6.80
CA LEU A 20 -3.76 -20.35 6.55
C LEU A 20 -2.68 -21.29 6.02
N LEU A 21 -1.81 -20.82 5.12
CA LEU A 21 -0.69 -21.63 4.61
C LEU A 21 0.38 -21.91 5.67
N ILE A 22 0.63 -20.97 6.58
CA ILE A 22 1.56 -21.15 7.71
C ILE A 22 0.97 -22.13 8.73
N PHE A 23 -0.34 -22.04 8.99
CA PHE A 23 -1.02 -22.91 9.97
C PHE A 23 -1.36 -24.31 9.44
N ARG A 24 -1.45 -24.52 8.12
CA ARG A 24 -1.78 -25.84 7.56
C ARG A 24 -0.70 -26.90 7.70
N LYS A 25 0.55 -26.54 8.00
CA LYS A 25 1.65 -27.52 8.12
C LYS A 25 1.83 -28.13 9.51
N ASP A 26 1.29 -27.51 10.57
CA ASP A 26 1.69 -27.86 11.95
C ASP A 26 0.53 -28.14 12.93
N LEU A 27 -0.71 -28.36 12.49
CA LEU A 27 -1.86 -28.57 13.41
C LEU A 27 -1.89 -29.91 14.18
N VAL A 28 -0.76 -30.64 14.22
CA VAL A 28 -0.56 -31.78 15.13
C VAL A 28 0.68 -31.49 15.98
N GLY A 29 0.52 -30.70 17.06
CA GLY A 29 1.53 -30.59 18.13
C GLY A 29 2.25 -29.25 18.35
N VAL A 30 1.67 -28.09 17.98
CA VAL A 30 2.31 -26.79 18.29
C VAL A 30 2.10 -26.43 19.76
N ASP A 31 3.14 -26.57 20.58
CA ASP A 31 3.26 -25.85 21.85
C ASP A 31 3.26 -24.34 21.57
N LEU A 32 2.11 -23.71 21.79
CA LEU A 32 1.91 -22.26 21.71
C LEU A 32 2.49 -21.60 22.95
N SER A 33 3.83 -21.57 23.05
CA SER A 33 4.47 -20.80 24.11
C SER A 33 4.12 -19.31 23.96
N ALA A 34 3.87 -18.62 25.08
CA ALA A 34 3.51 -17.20 25.09
C ALA A 34 4.50 -16.34 24.28
N ARG A 35 5.77 -16.74 24.25
CA ARG A 35 6.83 -16.11 23.45
C ARG A 35 6.57 -16.20 21.93
N ARG A 36 6.12 -17.35 21.41
CA ARG A 36 5.82 -17.50 19.97
C ARG A 36 4.60 -16.67 19.57
N LEU A 37 3.57 -16.65 20.41
CA LEU A 37 2.35 -15.87 20.18
C LEU A 37 2.67 -14.37 20.15
N LEU A 38 3.44 -13.88 21.13
CA LEU A 38 3.88 -12.48 21.18
C LEU A 38 4.69 -12.09 19.93
N ARG A 39 5.59 -12.97 19.47
CA ARG A 39 6.36 -12.73 18.24
C ARG A 39 5.45 -12.62 17.01
N LEU A 40 4.51 -13.54 16.84
CA LEU A 40 3.55 -13.49 15.74
C LEU A 40 2.77 -12.18 15.74
N TYR A 41 2.23 -11.80 16.90
CA TYR A 41 1.54 -10.52 17.09
C TYR A 41 2.41 -9.34 16.64
N LEU A 42 3.67 -9.27 17.07
CA LEU A 42 4.54 -8.14 16.73
C LEU A 42 4.88 -8.07 15.24
N TYR A 43 5.00 -9.20 14.54
CA TYR A 43 5.18 -9.21 13.09
C TYR A 43 3.93 -8.72 12.34
N LEU A 44 2.75 -9.21 12.74
CA LEU A 44 1.48 -8.79 12.13
C LEU A 44 1.18 -7.32 12.40
N ALA A 45 1.31 -6.87 13.65
CA ALA A 45 1.11 -5.48 14.02
C ALA A 45 2.14 -4.56 13.36
N SER A 46 3.41 -5.00 13.21
CA SER A 46 4.40 -4.25 12.46
C SER A 46 4.04 -4.12 10.98
N LEU A 47 3.49 -5.17 10.35
CA LEU A 47 3.04 -5.10 8.96
C LEU A 47 1.84 -4.17 8.80
N ALA A 48 0.84 -4.30 9.67
CA ALA A 48 -0.33 -3.43 9.70
C ALA A 48 0.07 -1.95 9.88
N ALA A 49 1.01 -1.68 10.77
CA ALA A 49 1.52 -0.33 10.99
C ALA A 49 2.22 0.26 9.75
N VAL A 50 2.97 -0.55 8.98
CA VAL A 50 3.55 -0.09 7.71
C VAL A 50 2.47 0.19 6.68
N MET A 51 1.39 -0.59 6.64
CA MET A 51 0.26 -0.31 5.73
C MET A 51 -0.42 1.01 6.09
N VAL A 52 -0.68 1.25 7.38
CA VAL A 52 -1.24 2.53 7.85
C VAL A 52 -0.30 3.69 7.52
N PHE A 53 1.00 3.52 7.73
CA PHE A 53 2.02 4.49 7.34
C PHE A 53 1.98 4.78 5.84
N ALA A 54 1.97 3.74 4.99
CA ALA A 54 1.95 3.88 3.54
C ALA A 54 0.69 4.60 3.04
N ILE A 55 -0.49 4.26 3.60
CA ILE A 55 -1.75 4.95 3.29
C ILE A 55 -1.65 6.43 3.69
N GLY A 56 -1.11 6.71 4.88
CA GLY A 56 -0.91 8.09 5.35
C GLY A 56 -0.01 8.90 4.43
N VAL A 57 1.13 8.31 4.03
CA VAL A 57 2.06 8.95 3.08
C VAL A 57 1.40 9.19 1.72
N ALA A 58 0.68 8.20 1.17
CA ALA A 58 -0.01 8.36 -0.10
C ALA A 58 -1.06 9.49 -0.05
N THR A 59 -1.86 9.53 1.01
CA THR A 59 -2.90 10.56 1.20
C THR A 59 -2.27 11.96 1.38
N ALA A 60 -1.17 12.08 2.11
CA ALA A 60 -0.44 13.34 2.23
C ALA A 60 0.24 13.74 0.90
N PHE A 61 0.62 12.75 0.09
CA PHE A 61 1.19 12.97 -1.23
C PHE A 61 0.13 13.50 -2.22
N ASP A 62 -1.13 13.05 -2.12
CA ASP A 62 -2.26 13.63 -2.88
C ASP A 62 -2.39 15.13 -2.63
N TRP A 63 -2.37 15.54 -1.36
CA TRP A 63 -2.36 16.96 -1.00
C TRP A 63 -1.19 17.71 -1.63
N GLY A 64 0.02 17.16 -1.55
CA GLY A 64 1.21 17.75 -2.13
C GLY A 64 1.14 17.90 -3.65
N MET A 65 0.66 16.86 -4.34
CA MET A 65 0.43 16.89 -5.78
C MET A 65 -0.65 17.90 -6.16
N ALA A 66 -1.74 18.02 -5.38
CA ALA A 66 -2.79 18.99 -5.66
C ALA A 66 -2.27 20.43 -5.61
N ARG A 67 -1.33 20.71 -4.70
CA ARG A 67 -0.64 22.00 -4.62
C ARG A 67 0.34 22.24 -5.76
N ALA A 68 1.01 21.20 -6.26
CA ALA A 68 1.99 21.32 -7.32
C ALA A 68 1.36 21.37 -8.72
N PHE A 69 0.31 20.57 -8.97
CA PHE A 69 -0.26 20.32 -10.30
C PHE A 69 -1.71 20.78 -10.44
N GLY A 70 -2.32 21.28 -9.35
CA GLY A 70 -3.70 21.74 -9.30
C GLY A 70 -4.66 20.66 -8.80
N GLY A 71 -5.63 21.07 -7.98
CA GLY A 71 -6.60 20.17 -7.37
C GLY A 71 -7.49 19.44 -8.39
N GLU A 72 -7.72 20.00 -9.58
CA GLU A 72 -8.51 19.35 -10.62
C GLU A 72 -7.81 18.15 -11.25
N ALA A 73 -6.47 18.16 -11.33
CA ALA A 73 -5.71 17.03 -11.82
C ALA A 73 -5.76 15.87 -10.82
N VAL A 74 -5.67 16.17 -9.52
CA VAL A 74 -5.59 15.16 -8.46
C VAL A 74 -6.94 14.63 -8.04
N TYR A 75 -7.94 15.50 -7.87
CA TYR A 75 -9.27 15.14 -7.38
C TYR A 75 -10.33 15.04 -8.49
N GLY A 76 -10.00 15.47 -9.71
CA GLY A 76 -10.89 15.45 -10.86
C GLY A 76 -11.64 16.77 -11.07
N ARG A 77 -12.38 16.83 -12.17
CA ARG A 77 -13.20 18.00 -12.52
C ARG A 77 -14.60 17.58 -12.99
N PRO A 78 -15.65 18.36 -12.65
CA PRO A 78 -16.99 18.12 -13.14
C PRO A 78 -17.13 18.49 -14.62
N PRO A 79 -18.17 17.99 -15.28
CA PRO A 79 -18.56 18.48 -16.60
C PRO A 79 -19.00 19.95 -16.49
N THR A 80 -18.48 20.81 -17.36
CA THR A 80 -18.75 22.26 -17.38
C THR A 80 -19.79 22.67 -18.43
N ALA A 81 -20.18 21.76 -19.32
CA ALA A 81 -21.28 21.95 -20.27
C ALA A 81 -22.37 20.89 -20.01
N GLN A 82 -23.56 21.33 -19.59
CA GLN A 82 -24.75 20.48 -19.55
C GLN A 82 -25.64 20.77 -20.75
N LEU A 83 -25.89 19.75 -21.57
CA LEU A 83 -26.93 19.78 -22.60
C LEU A 83 -28.29 19.68 -21.91
N CYS A 84 -28.96 20.82 -21.72
CA CYS A 84 -30.29 20.85 -21.12
C CYS A 84 -31.37 20.62 -22.18
N PRO A 85 -32.20 19.56 -22.04
CA PRO A 85 -33.40 19.42 -22.85
C PRO A 85 -34.32 20.63 -22.64
N THR A 86 -34.93 21.12 -23.71
CA THR A 86 -35.88 22.24 -23.64
C THR A 86 -37.04 21.91 -22.68
N GLY A 87 -37.34 22.83 -21.76
CA GLY A 87 -38.46 22.68 -20.81
C GLY A 87 -38.11 22.05 -19.44
N VAL A 88 -36.84 21.70 -19.18
CA VAL A 88 -36.40 21.17 -17.88
C VAL A 88 -35.56 22.23 -17.14
N ASN A 89 -35.88 22.48 -15.86
CA ASN A 89 -35.02 23.27 -14.98
C ASN A 89 -33.74 22.49 -14.65
N CYS A 90 -32.66 22.81 -15.35
CA CYS A 90 -31.35 22.26 -15.06
C CYS A 90 -30.73 22.85 -13.80
N ILE A 91 -29.78 22.09 -13.24
CA ILE A 91 -28.86 22.61 -12.23
C ILE A 91 -28.01 23.69 -12.90
N ASP A 92 -27.96 24.87 -12.29
CA ASP A 92 -27.08 25.95 -12.73
C ASP A 92 -25.62 25.46 -12.74
N PRO A 93 -24.93 25.47 -13.90
CA PRO A 93 -23.56 24.97 -14.01
C PRO A 93 -22.59 25.72 -13.09
N ASP A 94 -22.85 26.99 -12.79
CA ASP A 94 -22.01 27.76 -11.87
C ASP A 94 -22.18 27.28 -10.42
N ARG A 95 -23.41 26.94 -10.02
CA ARG A 95 -23.67 26.32 -8.71
C ARG A 95 -23.01 24.96 -8.59
N LEU A 96 -23.05 24.15 -9.66
CA LEU A 96 -22.38 22.85 -9.68
C LEU A 96 -20.88 23.02 -9.51
N ARG A 97 -20.26 23.94 -10.25
CA ARG A 97 -18.82 24.23 -10.14
C ARG A 97 -18.44 24.67 -8.73
N LEU A 98 -19.21 25.57 -8.12
CA LEU A 98 -18.98 26.03 -6.74
C LEU A 98 -19.09 24.87 -5.74
N GLN A 99 -20.06 23.97 -5.91
CA GLN A 99 -20.19 22.79 -5.06
C GLN A 99 -18.96 21.88 -5.18
N TYR A 100 -18.52 21.56 -6.40
CA TYR A 100 -17.33 20.72 -6.60
C TYR A 100 -16.05 21.37 -6.09
N GLN A 101 -15.90 22.69 -6.24
CA GLN A 101 -14.78 23.43 -5.67
C GLN A 101 -14.78 23.30 -4.13
N HIS A 102 -15.94 23.51 -3.50
CA HIS A 102 -16.05 23.39 -2.05
C HIS A 102 -15.77 21.96 -1.55
N GLU A 103 -16.32 20.94 -2.21
CA GLU A 103 -16.04 19.54 -1.89
C GLU A 103 -14.56 19.20 -2.05
N ARG A 104 -13.91 19.71 -3.10
CA ARG A 104 -12.49 19.51 -3.36
C ARG A 104 -11.62 20.17 -2.29
N ASP A 105 -11.92 21.42 -1.94
CA ASP A 105 -11.17 22.16 -0.93
C ASP A 105 -11.29 21.48 0.45
N GLN A 106 -12.48 20.94 0.77
CA GLN A 106 -12.68 20.12 1.97
C GLN A 106 -11.87 18.81 1.91
N ARG A 107 -11.92 18.08 0.79
CA ARG A 107 -11.16 16.83 0.63
C ARG A 107 -9.67 17.07 0.76
N GLU A 108 -9.15 18.13 0.15
CA GLU A 108 -7.74 18.50 0.22
C GLU A 108 -7.27 18.72 1.68
N GLN A 109 -8.06 19.47 2.47
CA GLN A 109 -7.75 19.68 3.88
C GLN A 109 -7.85 18.39 4.71
N GLN A 110 -8.86 17.57 4.41
CA GLN A 110 -9.03 16.26 5.06
C GLN A 110 -7.88 15.32 4.74
N ASP A 111 -7.39 15.30 3.49
CA ASP A 111 -6.31 14.42 3.05
C ASP A 111 -4.97 14.80 3.68
N LEU A 112 -4.68 16.09 3.83
CA LEU A 112 -3.52 16.53 4.61
C LEU A 112 -3.62 16.04 6.06
N LEU A 113 -4.72 16.35 6.74
CA LEU A 113 -4.88 16.04 8.16
C LEU A 113 -4.85 14.53 8.41
N ARG A 114 -5.64 13.79 7.62
CA ARG A 114 -5.73 12.33 7.70
C ARG A 114 -4.40 11.69 7.31
N GLY A 115 -3.79 12.15 6.22
CA GLY A 115 -2.52 11.63 5.72
C GLY A 115 -1.40 11.76 6.73
N VAL A 116 -1.20 12.97 7.27
CA VAL A 116 -0.19 13.22 8.31
C VAL A 116 -0.48 12.41 9.57
N THR A 117 -1.73 12.36 10.02
CA THR A 117 -2.12 11.58 11.21
C THR A 117 -1.79 10.09 11.02
N LEU A 118 -2.24 9.49 9.92
CA LEU A 118 -1.97 8.08 9.64
C LEU A 118 -0.48 7.80 9.45
N ALA A 119 0.27 8.70 8.81
CA ALA A 119 1.71 8.56 8.64
C ALA A 119 2.43 8.59 10.00
N VAL A 120 2.14 9.58 10.85
CA VAL A 120 2.80 9.72 12.16
C VAL A 120 2.48 8.53 13.06
N PHE A 121 1.20 8.18 13.21
CA PHE A 121 0.82 7.04 14.05
C PHE A 121 1.29 5.71 13.45
N GLY A 122 1.19 5.52 12.13
CA GLY A 122 1.72 4.34 11.45
C GLY A 122 3.23 4.18 11.67
N ALA A 123 4.00 5.25 11.56
CA ALA A 123 5.43 5.26 11.83
C ALA A 123 5.75 4.96 13.30
N ALA A 124 5.02 5.58 14.25
CA ALA A 124 5.20 5.35 15.68
C ALA A 124 4.91 3.89 16.05
N PHE A 125 3.80 3.32 15.59
CA PHE A 125 3.45 1.93 15.81
C PHE A 125 4.46 0.99 15.14
N TRP A 126 4.86 1.27 13.90
CA TRP A 126 5.85 0.45 13.20
C TRP A 126 7.19 0.45 13.93
N GLY A 127 7.66 1.63 14.35
CA GLY A 127 8.88 1.82 15.13
C GLY A 127 8.84 1.11 16.47
N GLY A 128 7.74 1.25 17.23
CA GLY A 128 7.53 0.59 18.51
C GLY A 128 7.57 -0.94 18.38
N HIS A 129 6.86 -1.50 17.40
CA HIS A 129 6.87 -2.95 17.14
C HIS A 129 8.22 -3.44 16.62
N ARG A 130 8.92 -2.64 15.80
CA ARG A 130 10.29 -2.96 15.35
C ARG A 130 11.26 -3.00 16.53
N LEU A 131 11.18 -2.03 17.44
CA LEU A 131 12.01 -1.97 18.64
C LEU A 131 11.72 -3.12 19.60
N ALA A 132 10.44 -3.45 19.83
CA ALA A 132 10.02 -4.59 20.64
C ALA A 132 10.59 -5.91 20.09
N ARG A 133 10.54 -6.12 18.76
CA ARG A 133 11.15 -7.29 18.12
C ARG A 133 12.66 -7.34 18.37
N ALA A 134 13.37 -6.24 18.11
CA ALA A 134 14.82 -6.16 18.29
C ALA A 134 15.26 -6.45 19.73
N ARG A 135 14.44 -6.11 20.74
CA ARG A 135 14.75 -6.36 22.15
C ARG A 135 14.52 -7.79 22.61
N MET A 136 13.69 -8.58 21.93
CA MET A 136 13.53 -10.00 22.26
C MET A 136 14.56 -10.90 21.56
N GLY A 137 15.68 -10.29 21.14
CA GLY A 137 16.76 -10.83 20.33
C GLY A 137 17.05 -12.29 20.66
N ASP A 138 16.81 -13.13 19.66
CA ASP A 138 17.11 -14.54 19.69
C ASP A 138 18.04 -14.80 18.50
N PRO A 139 19.24 -15.38 18.70
CA PRO A 139 20.21 -15.56 17.62
C PRO A 139 19.66 -16.34 16.41
N SER A 140 18.58 -17.12 16.61
CA SER A 140 17.83 -17.83 15.55
C SER A 140 16.93 -16.91 14.68
N GLU A 141 16.82 -15.63 14.99
CA GLU A 141 15.90 -14.67 14.35
C GLU A 141 16.28 -14.33 12.90
N ALA A 142 17.55 -14.49 12.52
CA ALA A 142 17.99 -14.31 11.14
C ALA A 142 17.41 -15.37 10.18
N THR A 143 17.14 -16.58 10.69
CA THR A 143 16.64 -17.72 9.91
C THR A 143 15.16 -18.05 10.15
N SER A 144 14.48 -17.29 11.02
CA SER A 144 13.09 -17.55 11.41
C SER A 144 12.10 -17.47 10.24
N THR A 145 11.26 -18.50 10.13
CA THR A 145 10.14 -18.59 9.17
C THR A 145 9.20 -17.37 9.25
N LEU A 146 8.98 -16.82 10.45
CA LEU A 146 8.13 -15.63 10.65
C LEU A 146 8.69 -14.39 9.96
N ARG A 147 10.00 -14.16 10.04
CA ARG A 147 10.66 -13.04 9.38
C ARG A 147 10.61 -13.17 7.87
N ARG A 148 10.79 -14.39 7.35
CA ARG A 148 10.65 -14.68 5.92
C ARG A 148 9.22 -14.42 5.46
N ALA A 149 8.23 -14.95 6.19
CA ALA A 149 6.82 -14.74 5.89
C ALA A 149 6.47 -13.24 5.87
N TYR A 150 6.91 -12.48 6.89
CA TYR A 150 6.73 -11.03 6.94
C TYR A 150 7.32 -10.31 5.71
N ASN A 151 8.55 -10.66 5.31
CA ASN A 151 9.17 -10.04 4.15
C ASN A 151 8.45 -10.41 2.85
N VAL A 152 8.13 -11.69 2.64
CA VAL A 152 7.39 -12.18 1.46
C VAL A 152 6.02 -11.54 1.36
N LEU A 153 5.29 -11.47 2.48
CA LEU A 153 3.96 -10.85 2.53
C LEU A 153 4.03 -9.35 2.24
N GLY A 154 5.02 -8.64 2.80
CA GLY A 154 5.27 -7.24 2.44
C GLY A 154 5.61 -7.05 0.96
N THR A 155 6.48 -7.90 0.41
CA THR A 155 6.80 -7.91 -1.03
C THR A 155 5.55 -8.12 -1.87
N PHE A 156 4.69 -9.06 -1.49
CA PHE A 156 3.46 -9.34 -2.21
C PHE A 156 2.49 -8.15 -2.17
N VAL A 157 2.20 -7.63 -0.97
CA VAL A 157 1.24 -6.52 -0.77
C VAL A 157 1.68 -5.28 -1.54
N PHE A 158 2.92 -4.83 -1.38
CA PHE A 158 3.41 -3.64 -2.07
C PHE A 158 3.68 -3.90 -3.56
N GLY A 159 4.06 -5.12 -3.94
CA GLY A 159 4.23 -5.50 -5.34
C GLY A 159 2.92 -5.47 -6.12
N VAL A 160 1.86 -6.10 -5.58
CA VAL A 160 0.52 -6.06 -6.19
C VAL A 160 0.01 -4.61 -6.25
N GLY A 161 0.16 -3.85 -5.16
CA GLY A 161 -0.20 -2.44 -5.14
C GLY A 161 0.50 -1.65 -6.26
N THR A 162 1.79 -1.88 -6.47
CA THR A 162 2.55 -1.25 -7.55
C THR A 162 2.02 -1.65 -8.93
N VAL A 163 1.84 -2.95 -9.19
CA VAL A 163 1.40 -3.47 -10.50
C VAL A 163 -0.01 -3.01 -10.85
N VAL A 164 -0.90 -2.83 -9.88
CA VAL A 164 -2.28 -2.39 -10.12
C VAL A 164 -2.37 -0.87 -10.20
N LEU A 165 -1.86 -0.17 -9.19
CA LEU A 165 -2.13 1.26 -9.03
C LEU A 165 -1.26 2.13 -9.92
N LEU A 166 0.02 1.78 -10.09
CA LEU A 166 0.96 2.62 -10.83
C LEU A 166 0.61 2.73 -12.32
N PRO A 167 0.31 1.63 -13.05
CA PRO A 167 -0.11 1.74 -14.45
C PRO A 167 -1.43 2.48 -14.61
N VAL A 168 -2.39 2.30 -13.69
CA VAL A 168 -3.67 3.03 -13.71
C VAL A 168 -3.42 4.54 -13.53
N GLY A 169 -2.59 4.95 -12.57
CA GLY A 169 -2.25 6.35 -12.36
C GLY A 169 -1.52 6.97 -13.55
N ILE A 170 -0.55 6.25 -14.14
CA ILE A 170 0.15 6.69 -15.35
C ILE A 170 -0.85 6.86 -16.51
N TYR A 171 -1.74 5.88 -16.72
CA TYR A 171 -2.76 5.98 -17.74
C TYR A 171 -3.66 7.21 -17.53
N GLN A 172 -4.12 7.47 -16.31
CA GLN A 172 -4.97 8.62 -16.01
C GLN A 172 -4.24 9.95 -16.28
N VAL A 173 -2.96 10.06 -15.92
CA VAL A 173 -2.13 11.24 -16.26
C VAL A 173 -2.03 11.42 -17.78
N LEU A 174 -1.70 10.36 -18.51
CA LEU A 174 -1.60 10.40 -19.97
C LEU A 174 -2.95 10.73 -20.62
N TYR A 175 -4.05 10.21 -20.08
CA TYR A 175 -5.40 10.50 -20.54
C TYR A 175 -5.72 11.99 -20.44
N VAL A 176 -5.48 12.60 -19.28
CA VAL A 176 -5.76 14.03 -19.08
C VAL A 176 -4.83 14.92 -19.91
N THR A 177 -3.55 14.57 -20.00
CA THR A 177 -2.53 15.41 -20.66
C THR A 177 -2.54 15.28 -22.18
N LEU A 178 -2.72 14.08 -22.73
CA LEU A 178 -2.63 13.82 -24.18
C LEU A 178 -3.97 13.87 -24.89
N LEU A 179 -5.04 13.33 -24.28
CA LEU A 179 -6.35 13.22 -24.92
C LEU A 179 -7.27 14.41 -24.66
N GLN A 180 -6.92 15.30 -23.72
CA GLN A 180 -7.64 16.53 -23.38
C GLN A 180 -9.17 16.36 -23.43
N PRO A 181 -9.76 15.60 -22.47
CA PRO A 181 -11.16 15.20 -22.53
C PRO A 181 -12.10 16.39 -22.67
N ALA A 182 -13.19 16.19 -23.42
CA ALA A 182 -14.17 17.22 -23.68
C ALA A 182 -14.73 17.85 -22.38
N PRO A 183 -15.18 19.13 -22.41
CA PRO A 183 -15.63 19.84 -21.21
C PRO A 183 -16.95 19.29 -20.64
N ASP A 184 -17.72 18.55 -21.42
CA ASP A 184 -19.01 17.95 -21.06
C ASP A 184 -18.90 16.59 -20.34
N VAL A 185 -17.68 16.05 -20.17
CA VAL A 185 -17.47 14.78 -19.46
C VAL A 185 -16.81 14.99 -18.10
N PHE A 186 -17.20 14.15 -17.14
CA PHE A 186 -16.50 14.04 -15.86
C PHE A 186 -15.12 13.43 -16.06
N VAL A 187 -14.10 14.05 -15.45
CA VAL A 187 -12.73 13.54 -15.47
C VAL A 187 -12.35 13.13 -14.06
N GLN A 188 -12.04 11.85 -13.88
CA GLN A 188 -11.55 11.32 -12.61
C GLN A 188 -10.14 11.83 -12.33
N GLY A 189 -9.89 12.23 -11.08
CA GLY A 189 -8.58 12.65 -10.62
C GLY A 189 -7.57 11.49 -10.51
N VAL A 190 -6.29 11.83 -10.62
CA VAL A 190 -5.18 10.85 -10.63
C VAL A 190 -4.71 10.43 -9.23
N GLY A 191 -5.12 11.14 -8.17
CA GLY A 191 -4.54 11.01 -6.84
C GLY A 191 -4.57 9.59 -6.26
N ASP A 192 -5.78 9.04 -6.13
CA ASP A 192 -6.03 7.73 -5.51
C ASP A 192 -5.16 6.59 -6.08
N SER A 193 -4.88 6.62 -7.38
CA SER A 193 -4.12 5.57 -8.07
C SER A 193 -2.63 5.89 -8.12
N LEU A 194 -2.26 7.13 -8.48
CA LEU A 194 -0.88 7.51 -8.70
C LEU A 194 -0.10 7.58 -7.39
N SER A 195 -0.66 8.22 -6.36
CA SER A 195 0.00 8.35 -5.05
C SER A 195 0.20 7.00 -4.39
N GLY A 196 -0.85 6.17 -4.37
CA GLY A 196 -0.78 4.81 -3.86
C GLY A 196 0.23 3.96 -4.62
N GLY A 197 0.24 4.08 -5.95
CA GLY A 197 1.18 3.37 -6.83
C GLY A 197 2.63 3.77 -6.59
N ILE A 198 2.93 5.07 -6.45
CA ILE A 198 4.29 5.58 -6.18
C ILE A 198 4.78 5.11 -4.82
N VAL A 199 3.96 5.26 -3.76
CA VAL A 199 4.36 4.83 -2.41
C VAL A 199 4.59 3.31 -2.36
N ALA A 200 3.70 2.52 -2.99
CA ALA A 200 3.88 1.08 -3.10
C ALA A 200 5.16 0.73 -3.86
N ALA A 201 5.45 1.43 -4.97
CA ALA A 201 6.65 1.22 -5.79
C ALA A 201 7.95 1.53 -5.03
N VAL A 202 7.92 2.49 -4.10
CA VAL A 202 9.08 2.80 -3.24
C VAL A 202 9.27 1.73 -2.16
N LEU A 203 8.18 1.25 -1.55
CA LEU A 203 8.25 0.25 -0.47
C LEU A 203 8.53 -1.17 -0.98
N TRP A 204 8.08 -1.51 -2.18
CA TRP A 204 8.21 -2.86 -2.74
C TRP A 204 9.68 -3.35 -2.85
N PRO A 205 10.62 -2.59 -3.44
CA PRO A 205 12.04 -2.97 -3.51
C PRO A 205 12.64 -3.20 -2.13
N VAL A 206 12.24 -2.40 -1.13
CA VAL A 206 12.73 -2.53 0.24
C VAL A 206 12.38 -3.90 0.84
N TYR A 207 11.16 -4.39 0.62
CA TYR A 207 10.75 -5.72 1.08
C TYR A 207 11.32 -6.83 0.20
N LEU A 208 11.30 -6.66 -1.13
CA LEU A 208 11.84 -7.63 -2.09
C LEU A 208 13.33 -7.91 -1.81
N LEU A 209 14.15 -6.87 -1.63
CA LEU A 209 15.56 -7.03 -1.34
C LEU A 209 15.80 -7.76 -0.02
N ARG A 210 14.96 -7.51 1.01
CA ARG A 210 15.03 -8.25 2.28
C ARG A 210 14.63 -9.70 2.14
N ALA A 211 13.62 -10.00 1.32
CA ALA A 211 13.20 -11.37 1.03
C ALA A 211 14.29 -12.14 0.26
N VAL A 212 14.83 -11.56 -0.82
CA VAL A 212 15.90 -12.17 -1.63
C VAL A 212 17.16 -12.43 -0.80
N ARG A 213 17.61 -11.44 -0.01
CA ARG A 213 18.77 -11.61 0.88
C ARG A 213 18.56 -12.73 1.90
N ALA A 214 17.34 -12.90 2.41
CA ALA A 214 17.02 -13.95 3.36
C ALA A 214 17.08 -15.36 2.74
N VAL A 215 16.73 -15.49 1.45
CA VAL A 215 16.84 -16.75 0.70
C VAL A 215 18.30 -17.08 0.40
N LEU A 216 19.06 -16.10 -0.12
CA LEU A 216 20.48 -16.28 -0.45
C LEU A 216 21.31 -16.67 0.78
N ALA A 217 21.02 -16.09 1.94
CA ALA A 217 21.71 -16.42 3.21
C ALA A 217 21.42 -17.84 3.72
N SER A 218 20.44 -18.55 3.14
CA SER A 218 20.04 -19.90 3.56
C SER A 218 20.45 -21.03 2.63
N THR A 219 21.21 -20.74 1.58
CA THR A 219 21.83 -21.75 0.72
C THR A 219 23.27 -21.99 1.21
N PRO A 220 23.54 -23.00 2.06
CA PRO A 220 24.92 -23.39 2.33
C PRO A 220 25.55 -23.91 1.03
N SER A 221 26.77 -23.47 0.74
CA SER A 221 27.62 -24.04 -0.29
C SER A 221 27.81 -25.54 -0.01
N SER A 222 27.05 -26.38 -0.71
CA SER A 222 27.31 -27.81 -0.83
C SER A 222 28.56 -28.02 -1.69
N THR A 223 29.70 -27.62 -1.14
CA THR A 223 31.02 -27.87 -1.69
C THR A 223 31.90 -28.39 -0.55
N ALA A 224 31.40 -29.38 0.19
CA ALA A 224 32.20 -30.16 1.12
C ALA A 224 32.71 -31.41 0.40
N ALA A 225 34.00 -31.37 0.07
CA ALA A 225 34.94 -32.48 0.03
C ALA A 225 34.47 -33.81 -0.58
N VAL A 226 34.90 -34.07 -1.83
CA VAL A 226 35.21 -35.44 -2.24
C VAL A 226 36.40 -35.90 -1.38
N PRO A 227 36.27 -36.93 -0.53
CA PRO A 227 37.44 -37.54 0.07
C PRO A 227 38.20 -38.24 -1.06
N ARG A 228 39.40 -37.76 -1.38
CA ARG A 228 40.37 -38.55 -2.15
C ARG A 228 40.71 -39.76 -1.29
N ALA A 229 40.13 -40.90 -1.63
CA ALA A 229 40.58 -42.19 -1.14
C ALA A 229 42.05 -42.35 -1.53
N ALA A 230 42.90 -42.56 -0.53
CA ALA A 230 44.27 -43.00 -0.73
C ALA A 230 44.23 -44.45 -1.24
N ILE A 231 44.81 -44.68 -2.42
CA ILE A 231 45.32 -45.98 -2.88
C ILE A 231 46.73 -45.72 -3.38
#